data_AF-A0AAV0UD58-F1
#
_entry.id   AF-A0AAV0UD58-F1
#
_cell.length_a   1.000
_cell.length_b   1.000
_cell.length_c   1.000
_cell.angle_alpha   90.00
_cell.angle_beta   90.00
_cell.angle_gamma   90.00
#
_symmetry.space_group_name_H-M   'P 1'
#
loop_
_entity.id
_entity.type
_entity.pdbx_description
1 polymer ?
#
loop_
_entity_poly.entity_id
_entity_poly.type
_entity_poly.pdbx_seq_one_letter_code
_entity_poly.pdbx_strand_id
1 'polypeptide(L)'
;MQRLAETSRLSLGRLSLGRLFQQQPIEDLPELRSILAVKNLVAKIPENPLPRRLNENNAYCQWIKTYRSINSLTQLDKETFDAFVKEAGVYLQTQEEEAFQDCGKIGPMEEEELVSPKADAFVEAIKMKLATHMCLCTAASFELLNKEKDGKVHVDEVEKLLQVAAYGNGTEWLKSQFHLYDADGNDIVNETESKLILDSMIQTQKVVMTEIFATHVDNLPKKHENFFAKSLVEEDFKSKIPEKVRCVFHFANKLDEERKTYNWELFEDSQKAEFPELHNMLAVYAKGFYDERFSFYERKQERRSTRYKGLLLAAAIGLGDYIAAII
;
A
#
# COMPACT_ATOMS: atom_id res chain seq x y z
N MET A 1 8.49 66.56 -49.26
CA MET A 1 9.20 66.89 -48.01
C MET A 1 8.21 66.79 -46.86
N GLN A 2 8.65 66.15 -45.77
CA GLN A 2 7.97 65.81 -44.52
C GLN A 2 7.25 64.46 -44.39
N ARG A 3 7.53 63.87 -43.22
CA ARG A 3 6.94 62.73 -42.49
C ARG A 3 7.55 61.35 -42.79
N LEU A 4 7.85 60.50 -41.82
CA LEU A 4 8.04 60.54 -40.36
C LEU A 4 8.46 59.10 -40.03
N ALA A 5 9.55 58.89 -39.30
CA ALA A 5 9.98 57.56 -38.88
C ALA A 5 9.28 57.18 -37.56
N GLU A 6 8.39 56.19 -37.59
CA GLU A 6 7.86 55.55 -36.38
C GLU A 6 8.73 54.34 -36.02
N THR A 7 9.40 54.44 -34.87
CA THR A 7 10.10 53.34 -34.22
C THR A 7 9.17 52.71 -33.19
N SER A 8 8.81 51.45 -33.43
CA SER A 8 8.06 50.59 -32.52
C SER A 8 8.90 50.27 -31.28
N ARG A 9 8.45 50.72 -30.10
CA ARG A 9 9.01 50.34 -28.80
C ARG A 9 8.51 48.95 -28.42
N LEU A 10 9.40 47.96 -28.43
CA LEU A 10 9.21 46.69 -27.73
C LEU A 10 9.31 46.93 -26.22
N SER A 11 8.19 46.78 -25.50
CA SER A 11 8.16 46.77 -24.05
C SER A 11 8.66 45.41 -23.53
N LEU A 12 9.93 45.35 -23.13
CA LEU A 12 10.46 44.26 -22.30
C LEU A 12 9.84 44.36 -20.91
N GLY A 13 8.91 43.46 -20.61
CA GLY A 13 8.29 43.34 -19.30
C GLY A 13 9.34 43.03 -18.22
N ARG A 14 9.39 43.87 -17.18
CA ARG A 14 10.14 43.60 -15.95
C ARG A 14 9.56 42.34 -15.29
N LEU A 15 10.21 41.20 -15.48
CA LEU A 15 10.03 40.03 -14.63
C LEU A 15 10.45 40.44 -13.21
N SER A 16 9.48 40.63 -12.32
CA SER A 16 9.77 40.99 -10.93
C SER A 16 10.58 39.86 -10.28
N LEU A 17 11.77 40.20 -9.74
CA LEU A 17 12.59 39.31 -8.91
C LEU A 17 11.76 38.59 -7.83
N GLY A 18 10.69 39.21 -7.31
CA GLY A 18 9.77 38.60 -6.34
C GLY A 18 9.13 37.28 -6.79
N ARG A 19 8.87 37.06 -8.08
CA ARG A 19 8.35 35.77 -8.59
C ARG A 19 9.42 34.67 -8.66
N LEU A 20 10.70 35.04 -8.75
CA LEU A 20 11.80 34.07 -8.63
C LEU A 20 11.95 33.55 -7.19
N PHE A 21 11.37 34.24 -6.21
CA PHE A 21 11.47 33.93 -4.78
C PHE A 21 10.20 33.36 -4.16
N GLN A 22 9.07 33.31 -4.87
CA GLN A 22 7.87 32.61 -4.40
C GLN A 22 8.11 31.11 -4.51
N GLN A 23 8.63 30.53 -3.44
CA GLN A 23 8.66 29.08 -3.25
C GLN A 23 7.22 28.65 -2.97
N GLN A 24 6.66 27.85 -3.88
CA GLN A 24 5.43 27.12 -3.59
C GLN A 24 5.68 26.25 -2.33
N PRO A 25 4.75 26.25 -1.35
CA PRO A 25 4.81 25.34 -0.22
C PRO A 25 5.04 23.90 -0.70
N ILE A 26 5.86 23.13 0.03
CA ILE A 26 6.16 21.74 -0.34
C ILE A 26 4.85 20.94 -0.39
N GLU A 27 3.96 21.23 0.55
CA GLU A 27 2.63 20.64 0.73
C GLU A 27 1.74 20.82 -0.51
N ASP A 28 1.95 21.88 -1.28
CA ASP A 28 1.14 22.19 -2.46
C ASP A 28 1.62 21.47 -3.73
N LEU A 29 2.73 20.73 -3.67
CA LEU A 29 3.24 19.99 -4.82
C LEU A 29 2.24 18.89 -5.24
N PRO A 30 1.78 18.85 -6.51
CA PRO A 30 0.78 17.88 -6.96
C PRO A 30 1.13 16.41 -6.67
N GLU A 31 2.42 16.07 -6.78
CA GLU A 31 2.95 14.76 -6.39
C GLU A 31 2.66 14.45 -4.92
N LEU A 32 3.07 15.33 -4.00
CA LEU A 32 2.91 15.12 -2.56
C LEU A 32 1.45 15.12 -2.15
N ARG A 33 0.61 15.94 -2.78
CA ARG A 33 -0.83 15.93 -2.55
C ARG A 33 -1.49 14.63 -2.99
N SER A 34 -1.05 14.04 -4.10
CA SER A 34 -1.58 12.75 -4.58
C SER A 34 -1.15 11.62 -3.64
N ILE A 35 0.11 11.62 -3.18
CA ILE A 35 0.60 10.64 -2.19
C ILE A 35 -0.11 10.83 -0.83
N LEU A 36 -0.35 12.07 -0.42
CA LEU A 36 -1.11 12.40 0.80
C LEU A 36 -2.55 11.91 0.72
N ALA A 37 -3.20 12.07 -0.43
CA ALA A 37 -4.53 11.53 -0.67
C ALA A 37 -4.54 10.01 -0.48
N VAL A 38 -3.60 9.29 -1.09
CA VAL A 38 -3.46 7.83 -0.88
C VAL A 38 -3.29 7.49 0.59
N LYS A 39 -2.35 8.14 1.29
CA LYS A 39 -2.12 7.96 2.74
C LYS A 39 -3.42 8.12 3.54
N ASN A 40 -4.20 9.14 3.25
CA ASN A 40 -5.45 9.42 3.96
C ASN A 40 -6.56 8.40 3.61
N LEU A 41 -6.62 7.94 2.36
CA LEU A 41 -7.57 6.92 1.92
C LEU A 41 -7.28 5.57 2.57
N VAL A 42 -6.03 5.10 2.55
CA VAL A 42 -5.68 3.81 3.16
C VAL A 42 -5.83 3.81 4.69
N ALA A 43 -5.68 4.98 5.34
CA ALA A 43 -5.93 5.13 6.77
C ALA A 43 -7.41 4.99 7.15
N LYS A 44 -8.35 5.11 6.19
CA LYS A 44 -9.79 4.89 6.40
C LYS A 44 -10.20 3.43 6.29
N ILE A 45 -9.30 2.55 5.88
CA ILE A 45 -9.59 1.13 5.76
C ILE A 45 -9.77 0.55 7.18
N PRO A 46 -10.93 -0.04 7.50
CA PRO A 46 -11.18 -0.66 8.80
C PRO A 46 -10.35 -1.94 8.96
N GLU A 47 -10.18 -2.40 10.20
CA GLU A 47 -9.46 -3.66 10.52
C GLU A 47 -9.98 -4.87 9.75
N ASN A 48 -11.28 -4.90 9.46
CA ASN A 48 -11.90 -5.91 8.59
C ASN A 48 -12.29 -5.26 7.25
N PRO A 49 -11.38 -5.26 6.25
CA PRO A 49 -11.55 -4.52 5.01
C PRO A 49 -12.47 -5.24 4.00
N LEU A 50 -13.64 -5.69 4.44
CA LEU A 50 -14.62 -6.33 3.55
C LEU A 50 -15.16 -5.33 2.52
N PRO A 51 -14.97 -5.58 1.21
CA PRO A 51 -15.59 -4.77 0.18
C PRO A 51 -17.11 -4.93 0.20
N ARG A 52 -17.85 -3.81 0.13
CA ARG A 52 -19.31 -3.79 0.01
C ARG A 52 -19.77 -4.59 -1.21
N ARG A 53 -19.09 -4.47 -2.35
CA ARG A 53 -19.44 -5.19 -3.60
C ARG A 53 -19.46 -6.71 -3.45
N LEU A 54 -18.61 -7.27 -2.59
CA LEU A 54 -18.56 -8.72 -2.36
C LEU A 54 -19.61 -9.18 -1.33
N ASN A 55 -19.96 -8.30 -0.39
CA ASN A 55 -20.90 -8.58 0.69
C ASN A 55 -22.37 -8.35 0.30
N GLU A 56 -22.64 -7.41 -0.62
CA GLU A 56 -23.99 -7.16 -1.11
C GLU A 56 -24.60 -8.45 -1.68
N ASN A 57 -25.71 -8.87 -1.08
CA ASN A 57 -26.39 -10.14 -1.38
C ASN A 57 -25.51 -11.40 -1.24
N ASN A 58 -24.39 -11.32 -0.51
CA ASN A 58 -23.38 -12.38 -0.46
C ASN A 58 -22.90 -12.79 -1.87
N ALA A 59 -22.76 -11.83 -2.80
CA ALA A 59 -22.48 -12.08 -4.22
C ALA A 59 -21.31 -13.04 -4.44
N TYR A 60 -20.19 -12.83 -3.73
CA TYR A 60 -19.02 -13.69 -3.88
C TYR A 60 -19.24 -15.11 -3.35
N CYS A 61 -19.89 -15.26 -2.19
CA CYS A 61 -20.25 -16.58 -1.66
C CYS A 61 -21.23 -17.32 -2.58
N GLN A 62 -22.18 -16.60 -3.19
CA GLN A 62 -23.10 -17.17 -4.18
C GLN A 62 -22.37 -17.59 -5.45
N TRP A 63 -21.41 -16.78 -5.91
CA TRP A 63 -20.56 -17.12 -7.06
C TRP A 63 -19.76 -18.41 -6.80
N ILE A 64 -19.09 -18.52 -5.65
CA ILE A 64 -18.36 -19.72 -5.22
C ILE A 64 -19.26 -20.96 -5.25
N LYS A 65 -20.44 -20.88 -4.61
CA LYS A 65 -21.39 -22.00 -4.55
C LYS A 65 -21.89 -22.41 -5.93
N THR A 66 -22.15 -21.44 -6.79
CA THR A 66 -22.56 -21.66 -8.19
C THR A 66 -21.45 -22.37 -8.96
N TYR A 67 -20.22 -21.88 -8.87
CA TYR A 67 -19.06 -22.46 -9.53
C TYR A 67 -18.83 -23.92 -9.11
N ARG A 68 -18.88 -24.20 -7.80
CA ARG A 68 -18.80 -25.56 -7.27
C ARG A 68 -19.89 -26.46 -7.82
N SER A 69 -21.14 -25.98 -7.83
CA SER A 69 -22.30 -26.77 -8.27
C SER A 69 -22.21 -27.12 -9.76
N ILE A 70 -21.80 -26.17 -10.60
CA ILE A 70 -21.63 -26.39 -12.05
C ILE A 70 -20.53 -27.42 -12.32
N ASN A 71 -19.43 -27.35 -11.59
CA ASN A 71 -18.28 -28.21 -11.80
C ASN A 71 -18.33 -29.52 -10.97
N SER A 72 -19.38 -29.73 -10.17
CA SER A 72 -19.57 -30.91 -9.30
C SER A 72 -18.35 -31.24 -8.44
N LEU A 73 -17.71 -30.21 -7.89
CA LEU A 73 -16.44 -30.33 -7.18
C LEU A 73 -16.65 -30.90 -5.77
N THR A 74 -15.89 -31.94 -5.43
CA THR A 74 -15.85 -32.54 -4.08
C THR A 74 -14.43 -32.61 -3.52
N GLN A 75 -13.47 -32.95 -4.38
CA GLN A 75 -12.03 -32.89 -4.12
C GLN A 75 -11.35 -32.26 -5.32
N LEU A 76 -10.27 -31.53 -5.08
CA LEU A 76 -9.52 -30.84 -6.13
C LEU A 76 -8.10 -31.39 -6.16
N ASP A 77 -7.66 -31.85 -7.33
CA ASP A 77 -6.23 -31.97 -7.59
C ASP A 77 -5.62 -30.58 -7.84
N LYS A 78 -4.29 -30.53 -8.00
CA LYS A 78 -3.56 -29.27 -8.18
C LYS A 78 -4.04 -28.45 -9.37
N GLU A 79 -4.29 -29.10 -10.51
CA GLU A 79 -4.73 -28.43 -11.72
C GLU A 79 -6.13 -27.83 -11.55
N THR A 80 -7.05 -28.58 -10.93
CA THR A 80 -8.41 -28.13 -10.67
C THR A 80 -8.45 -27.04 -9.60
N PHE A 81 -7.58 -27.13 -8.59
CA PHE A 81 -7.40 -26.09 -7.57
C PHE A 81 -6.89 -24.78 -8.19
N ASP A 82 -5.82 -24.84 -8.97
CA ASP A 82 -5.24 -23.66 -9.63
C ASP A 82 -6.25 -23.01 -10.59
N ALA A 83 -7.03 -23.83 -11.31
CA ALA A 83 -8.12 -23.34 -12.16
C ALA A 83 -9.22 -22.64 -11.33
N PHE A 84 -9.62 -23.21 -10.19
CA PHE A 84 -10.64 -22.62 -9.34
C PHE A 84 -10.18 -21.28 -8.75
N VAL A 85 -8.97 -21.21 -8.19
CA VAL A 85 -8.39 -19.97 -7.67
C VAL A 85 -8.25 -18.93 -8.77
N LYS A 86 -7.85 -19.33 -9.98
CA LYS A 86 -7.75 -18.44 -11.14
C LYS A 86 -9.11 -17.86 -11.53
N GLU A 87 -10.15 -18.68 -11.64
CA GLU A 87 -11.50 -18.20 -11.96
C GLU A 87 -12.06 -17.27 -10.87
N ALA A 88 -11.77 -17.57 -9.61
CA ALA A 88 -12.12 -16.69 -8.48
C ALA A 88 -11.37 -15.35 -8.58
N GLY A 89 -10.09 -15.38 -8.95
CA GLY A 89 -9.30 -14.19 -9.23
C GLY A 89 -9.83 -13.37 -10.40
N VAL A 90 -10.26 -13.99 -11.49
CA VAL A 90 -10.88 -13.30 -12.65
C VAL A 90 -12.18 -12.61 -12.26
N TYR A 91 -13.03 -13.28 -11.46
CA TYR A 91 -14.24 -12.67 -10.93
C TYR A 91 -13.93 -11.42 -10.10
N LEU A 92 -13.00 -11.53 -9.16
CA LEU A 92 -12.61 -10.41 -8.29
C LEU A 92 -11.94 -9.27 -9.07
N GLN A 93 -11.08 -9.60 -10.05
CA GLN A 93 -10.44 -8.61 -10.91
C GLN A 93 -11.47 -7.83 -11.74
N THR A 94 -12.52 -8.49 -12.24
CA THR A 94 -13.60 -7.80 -12.96
C THR A 94 -14.29 -6.77 -12.04
N GLN A 95 -14.60 -7.17 -10.80
CA GLN A 95 -15.21 -6.28 -9.81
C GLN A 95 -14.27 -5.14 -9.37
N GLU A 96 -12.98 -5.41 -9.30
CA GLU A 96 -11.93 -4.41 -9.02
C GLU A 96 -11.81 -3.38 -10.15
N GLU A 97 -11.76 -3.83 -11.40
CA GLU A 97 -11.67 -2.97 -12.59
C GLU A 97 -12.87 -2.03 -12.68
N GLU A 98 -14.08 -2.54 -12.45
CA GLU A 98 -15.29 -1.72 -12.36
C GLU A 98 -15.19 -0.67 -11.24
N ALA A 99 -14.72 -1.07 -10.05
CA ALA A 99 -14.58 -0.16 -8.91
C ALA A 99 -13.59 0.98 -9.18
N PHE A 100 -12.46 0.71 -9.85
CA PHE A 100 -11.51 1.74 -10.23
C PHE A 100 -11.94 2.56 -11.44
N GLN A 101 -12.68 1.98 -12.39
CA GLN A 101 -13.18 2.68 -13.56
C GLN A 101 -14.13 3.82 -13.17
N ASP A 102 -14.99 3.59 -12.16
CA ASP A 102 -15.91 4.60 -11.64
C ASP A 102 -15.19 5.75 -10.93
N CYS A 103 -13.99 5.50 -10.38
CA CYS A 103 -13.23 6.48 -9.59
C CYS A 103 -12.18 7.25 -10.40
N GLY A 104 -11.66 6.66 -11.48
CA GLY A 104 -10.48 7.16 -12.19
C GLY A 104 -9.19 6.98 -11.37
N LYS A 105 -8.29 7.96 -11.45
CA LYS A 105 -7.01 7.94 -10.72
C LYS A 105 -7.04 8.85 -9.48
N ILE A 106 -6.30 8.46 -8.46
CA ILE A 106 -6.11 9.20 -7.22
C ILE A 106 -5.14 10.36 -7.50
N GLY A 107 -5.70 11.56 -7.61
CA GLY A 107 -4.94 12.80 -7.70
C GLY A 107 -4.89 13.57 -6.38
N PRO A 108 -4.50 14.86 -6.43
CA PRO A 108 -4.59 15.78 -5.29
C PRO A 108 -6.03 15.87 -4.82
N MET A 109 -6.24 15.68 -3.52
CA MET A 109 -7.54 15.86 -2.88
C MET A 109 -7.45 16.98 -1.84
N GLU A 110 -8.50 17.79 -1.76
CA GLU A 110 -8.72 18.72 -0.65
C GLU A 110 -9.31 17.98 0.56
N GLU A 111 -9.24 18.58 1.75
CA GLU A 111 -9.77 17.96 2.98
C GLU A 111 -11.27 17.64 2.89
N GLU A 112 -12.04 18.49 2.21
CA GLU A 112 -13.47 18.28 1.99
C GLU A 112 -13.74 17.10 1.05
N GLU A 113 -12.86 16.86 0.07
CA GLU A 113 -12.96 15.69 -0.81
C GLU A 113 -12.69 14.39 -0.06
N LEU A 114 -11.83 14.42 0.97
CA LEU A 114 -11.52 13.24 1.77
C LEU A 114 -12.73 12.71 2.52
N VAL A 115 -13.73 13.52 2.85
CA VAL A 115 -14.98 13.09 3.49
C VAL A 115 -16.14 12.87 2.50
N SER A 116 -15.86 12.95 1.20
CA SER A 116 -16.87 12.84 0.15
C SER A 116 -17.14 11.39 -0.28
N PRO A 117 -18.26 11.12 -0.97
CA PRO A 117 -18.54 9.81 -1.58
C PRO A 117 -17.45 9.33 -2.55
N LYS A 118 -16.68 10.25 -3.15
CA LYS A 118 -15.55 9.92 -4.02
C LYS A 118 -14.42 9.26 -3.23
N ALA A 119 -14.11 9.74 -2.03
CA ALA A 119 -13.12 9.11 -1.17
C ALA A 119 -13.58 7.71 -0.72
N ASP A 120 -14.86 7.55 -0.37
CA ASP A 120 -15.42 6.24 -0.02
C ASP A 120 -15.34 5.25 -1.19
N ALA A 121 -15.55 5.72 -2.43
CA ALA A 121 -15.42 4.90 -3.62
C ALA A 121 -13.96 4.45 -3.86
N PHE A 122 -12.96 5.33 -3.65
CA PHE A 122 -11.56 4.92 -3.71
C PHE A 122 -11.18 3.93 -2.61
N VAL A 123 -11.67 4.14 -1.38
CA VAL A 123 -11.45 3.20 -0.27
C VAL A 123 -12.02 1.82 -0.64
N GLU A 124 -13.21 1.78 -1.22
CA GLU A 124 -13.84 0.55 -1.71
C GLU A 124 -13.00 -0.12 -2.81
N ALA A 125 -12.50 0.64 -3.79
CA ALA A 125 -11.63 0.11 -4.84
C ALA A 125 -10.31 -0.46 -4.30
N ILE A 126 -9.71 0.19 -3.29
CA ILE A 126 -8.49 -0.31 -2.63
C ILE A 126 -8.78 -1.63 -1.89
N LYS A 127 -9.92 -1.73 -1.19
CA LYS A 127 -10.33 -2.99 -0.55
C LYS A 127 -10.52 -4.11 -1.57
N MET A 128 -11.14 -3.80 -2.71
CA MET A 128 -11.28 -4.75 -3.82
C MET A 128 -9.92 -5.25 -4.31
N LYS A 129 -8.96 -4.36 -4.58
CA LYS A 129 -7.61 -4.76 -4.98
C LYS A 129 -6.91 -5.63 -3.93
N LEU A 130 -7.07 -5.31 -2.64
CA LEU A 130 -6.53 -6.14 -1.56
C LEU A 130 -7.15 -7.55 -1.59
N ALA A 131 -8.48 -7.66 -1.71
CA ALA A 131 -9.18 -8.93 -1.80
C ALA A 131 -8.75 -9.75 -3.03
N THR A 132 -8.61 -9.12 -4.21
CA THR A 132 -8.14 -9.78 -5.43
C THR A 132 -6.74 -10.38 -5.22
N HIS A 133 -5.80 -9.59 -4.69
CA HIS A 133 -4.44 -10.07 -4.43
C HIS A 133 -4.39 -11.21 -3.43
N MET A 134 -5.15 -11.09 -2.33
CA MET A 134 -5.21 -12.15 -1.32
C MET A 134 -5.76 -13.45 -1.90
N CYS A 135 -6.80 -13.37 -2.75
CA CYS A 135 -7.31 -14.52 -3.48
C CYS A 135 -6.24 -15.14 -4.38
N LEU A 136 -5.52 -14.35 -5.16
CA LEU A 136 -4.47 -14.86 -6.06
C LEU A 136 -3.30 -15.49 -5.29
N CYS A 137 -2.95 -14.96 -4.11
CA CYS A 137 -1.95 -15.56 -3.24
C CYS A 137 -2.33 -16.96 -2.74
N THR A 138 -3.63 -17.29 -2.66
CA THR A 138 -4.08 -18.63 -2.24
C THR A 138 -3.63 -19.74 -3.19
N ALA A 139 -3.24 -19.43 -4.44
CA ALA A 139 -2.69 -20.43 -5.37
C ALA A 139 -1.44 -21.13 -4.80
N ALA A 140 -0.64 -20.44 -3.99
CA ALA A 140 0.53 -21.02 -3.34
C ALA A 140 0.17 -21.94 -2.16
N SER A 141 -1.09 -21.97 -1.73
CA SER A 141 -1.56 -22.69 -0.54
C SER A 141 -1.90 -24.16 -0.81
N PHE A 142 -1.87 -24.64 -2.06
CA PHE A 142 -2.21 -26.04 -2.37
C PHE A 142 -1.42 -27.05 -1.54
N GLU A 143 -0.09 -26.89 -1.49
CA GLU A 143 0.79 -27.80 -0.75
C GLU A 143 0.56 -27.73 0.78
N LEU A 144 0.06 -26.59 1.28
CA LEU A 144 -0.28 -26.39 2.70
C LEU A 144 -1.64 -27.02 3.04
N LEU A 145 -2.59 -26.99 2.11
CA LEU A 145 -3.91 -27.62 2.24
C LEU A 145 -3.85 -29.15 2.09
N ASN A 146 -2.93 -29.67 1.27
CA ASN A 146 -2.74 -31.10 1.02
C ASN A 146 -2.00 -31.79 2.19
N LYS A 147 -2.55 -31.71 3.42
CA LYS A 147 -1.92 -32.25 4.65
C LYS A 147 -1.69 -33.77 4.56
N GLU A 148 -2.60 -34.50 3.91
CA GLU A 148 -2.51 -35.95 3.72
C GLU A 148 -1.50 -36.38 2.65
N LYS A 149 -0.99 -35.44 1.84
CA LYS A 149 -0.06 -35.68 0.72
C LYS A 149 -0.60 -36.68 -0.30
N ASP A 150 -1.91 -36.79 -0.42
CA ASP A 150 -2.59 -37.65 -1.39
C ASP A 150 -2.75 -36.96 -2.75
N GLY A 151 -2.40 -35.68 -2.83
CA GLY A 151 -2.47 -34.86 -4.03
C GLY A 151 -3.85 -34.25 -4.26
N LYS A 152 -4.71 -34.26 -3.22
CA LYS A 152 -6.07 -33.72 -3.28
C LYS A 152 -6.35 -32.84 -2.07
N VAL A 153 -7.23 -31.87 -2.28
CA VAL A 153 -7.72 -30.98 -1.21
C VAL A 153 -9.24 -30.99 -1.20
N HIS A 154 -9.82 -30.88 0.00
CA HIS A 154 -11.27 -30.83 0.15
C HIS A 154 -11.80 -29.47 -0.34
N VAL A 155 -12.82 -29.50 -1.20
CA VAL A 155 -13.40 -28.26 -1.77
C VAL A 155 -13.90 -27.31 -0.67
N ASP A 156 -14.45 -27.85 0.43
CA ASP A 156 -14.98 -27.05 1.53
C ASP A 156 -13.89 -26.20 2.23
N GLU A 157 -12.65 -26.68 2.27
CA GLU A 157 -11.52 -25.93 2.82
C GLU A 157 -11.08 -24.81 1.87
N VAL A 158 -11.08 -25.09 0.58
CA VAL A 158 -10.77 -24.12 -0.47
C VAL A 158 -11.83 -23.01 -0.52
N GLU A 159 -13.11 -23.36 -0.40
CA GLU A 159 -14.20 -22.37 -0.33
C GLU A 159 -14.05 -21.44 0.87
N LYS A 160 -13.72 -22.00 2.05
CA LYS A 160 -13.45 -21.20 3.24
C LYS A 160 -12.26 -20.27 3.02
N LEU A 161 -11.15 -20.80 2.48
CA LEU A 161 -9.94 -20.00 2.23
C LEU A 161 -10.24 -18.84 1.26
N LEU A 162 -10.97 -19.09 0.17
CA LEU A 162 -11.36 -18.07 -0.80
C LEU A 162 -12.30 -17.02 -0.18
N GLN A 163 -13.30 -17.45 0.60
CA GLN A 163 -14.20 -16.53 1.30
C GLN A 163 -13.46 -15.62 2.28
N VAL A 164 -12.50 -16.18 3.03
CA VAL A 164 -11.72 -15.39 3.98
C VAL A 164 -10.73 -14.46 3.26
N ALA A 165 -10.15 -14.89 2.13
CA ALA A 165 -9.31 -14.02 1.29
C ALA A 165 -10.06 -12.76 0.82
N ALA A 166 -11.37 -12.90 0.53
CA ALA A 166 -12.21 -11.78 0.15
C ALA A 166 -12.50 -10.78 1.29
N TYR A 167 -12.34 -11.18 2.56
CA TYR A 167 -12.42 -10.27 3.71
C TYR A 167 -11.17 -9.41 3.89
N GLY A 168 -10.15 -9.64 3.07
CA GLY A 168 -8.88 -8.94 3.12
C GLY A 168 -8.08 -9.29 4.38
N ASN A 169 -7.33 -8.33 4.93
CA ASN A 169 -6.28 -8.60 5.90
C ASN A 169 -6.71 -8.53 7.38
N GLY A 170 -7.94 -8.96 7.68
CA GLY A 170 -8.51 -8.93 9.03
C GLY A 170 -8.14 -10.14 9.90
N THR A 171 -8.70 -10.20 11.12
CA THR A 171 -8.46 -11.28 12.08
C THR A 171 -8.87 -12.65 11.56
N GLU A 172 -9.97 -12.75 10.82
CA GLU A 172 -10.41 -14.01 10.21
C GLU A 172 -9.39 -14.55 9.20
N TRP A 173 -8.74 -13.65 8.43
CA TRP A 173 -7.65 -14.04 7.54
C TRP A 173 -6.43 -14.50 8.31
N LEU A 174 -6.00 -13.75 9.33
CA LEU A 174 -4.90 -14.15 10.21
C LEU A 174 -5.15 -15.55 10.81
N LYS A 175 -6.39 -15.83 11.21
CA LYS A 175 -6.82 -17.14 11.73
C LYS A 175 -6.81 -18.23 10.66
N SER A 176 -7.29 -17.92 9.47
CA SER A 176 -7.21 -18.86 8.34
C SER A 176 -5.76 -19.18 7.97
N GLN A 177 -4.87 -18.20 8.01
CA GLN A 177 -3.43 -18.43 7.78
C GLN A 177 -2.80 -19.25 8.91
N PHE A 178 -3.17 -19.01 10.17
CA PHE A 178 -2.73 -19.83 11.30
C PHE A 178 -3.03 -21.31 11.07
N HIS A 179 -4.28 -21.66 10.73
CA HIS A 179 -4.66 -23.06 10.48
C HIS A 179 -4.06 -23.65 9.19
N LEU A 180 -3.73 -22.80 8.22
CA LEU A 180 -3.10 -23.19 6.96
C LEU A 180 -1.61 -23.54 7.16
N TYR A 181 -0.90 -22.75 7.96
CA TYR A 181 0.52 -22.95 8.23
C TYR A 181 0.78 -23.92 9.39
N ASP A 182 -0.23 -24.24 10.21
CA ASP A 182 -0.22 -25.35 11.15
C ASP A 182 -0.13 -26.69 10.39
N ALA A 183 1.10 -27.13 10.16
CA ALA A 183 1.42 -28.27 9.31
C ALA A 183 1.04 -29.61 9.94
N ASP A 184 1.08 -29.72 11.27
CA ASP A 184 0.74 -30.95 12.01
C ASP A 184 -0.68 -30.97 12.56
N GLY A 185 -1.43 -29.88 12.39
CA GLY A 185 -2.87 -29.81 12.69
C GLY A 185 -3.16 -29.89 14.19
N ASN A 186 -2.22 -29.44 15.01
CA ASN A 186 -2.28 -29.52 16.47
C ASN A 186 -2.83 -28.21 17.09
N ASP A 187 -3.29 -27.26 16.26
CA ASP A 187 -3.75 -25.91 16.63
C ASP A 187 -2.66 -25.07 17.32
N ILE A 188 -1.40 -25.33 17.00
CA ILE A 188 -0.22 -24.69 17.56
C ILE A 188 0.72 -24.29 16.42
N VAL A 189 1.33 -23.10 16.55
CA VAL A 189 2.38 -22.66 15.62
C VAL A 189 3.74 -22.51 16.30
N ASN A 190 4.78 -22.87 15.57
CA ASN A 190 6.17 -22.63 15.96
C ASN A 190 6.70 -21.29 15.41
N GLU A 191 7.97 -20.96 15.74
CA GLU A 191 8.60 -19.70 15.33
C GLU A 191 8.63 -19.51 13.80
N THR A 192 8.88 -20.60 13.07
CA THR A 192 8.99 -20.55 11.61
C THR A 192 7.62 -20.32 10.98
N GLU A 193 6.59 -21.01 11.45
CA GLU A 193 5.21 -20.86 10.96
C GLU A 193 4.65 -19.48 11.27
N SER A 194 4.81 -19.02 12.51
CA SER A 194 4.42 -17.66 12.92
C SER A 194 5.07 -16.60 12.03
N LYS A 195 6.38 -16.73 11.77
CA LYS A 195 7.09 -15.83 10.86
C LYS A 195 6.53 -15.88 9.44
N LEU A 196 6.27 -17.06 8.89
CA LEU A 196 5.74 -17.22 7.53
C LEU A 196 4.35 -16.60 7.38
N ILE A 197 3.47 -16.75 8.38
CA ILE A 197 2.14 -16.11 8.41
C ILE A 197 2.27 -14.58 8.32
N LEU A 198 3.10 -14.00 9.19
CA LEU A 198 3.28 -12.54 9.26
C LEU A 198 3.97 -12.00 8.00
N ASP A 199 5.04 -12.65 7.53
CA ASP A 199 5.77 -12.25 6.32
C ASP A 199 4.86 -12.31 5.08
N SER A 200 3.98 -13.31 4.99
CA SER A 200 2.98 -13.44 3.91
C SER A 200 2.04 -12.23 3.88
N MET A 201 1.45 -11.87 5.02
CA MET A 201 0.53 -10.71 5.13
C MET A 201 1.22 -9.38 4.81
N ILE A 202 2.46 -9.20 5.25
CA ILE A 202 3.25 -8.00 4.96
C ILE A 202 3.54 -7.91 3.46
N GLN A 203 3.97 -9.02 2.86
CA GLN A 203 4.33 -9.07 1.46
C GLN A 203 3.13 -8.80 0.54
N THR A 204 1.96 -9.36 0.83
CA THR A 204 0.73 -9.07 0.06
C THR A 204 0.40 -7.58 0.08
N GLN A 205 0.47 -6.94 1.25
CA GLN A 205 0.20 -5.50 1.36
C GLN A 205 1.26 -4.64 0.64
N LYS A 206 2.53 -5.05 0.64
CA LYS A 206 3.57 -4.38 -0.17
C LYS A 206 3.28 -4.42 -1.66
N VAL A 207 2.86 -5.59 -2.17
CA VAL A 207 2.51 -5.76 -3.59
C VAL A 207 1.32 -4.87 -3.94
N VAL A 208 0.25 -4.93 -3.15
CA VAL A 208 -0.94 -4.09 -3.33
C VAL A 208 -0.58 -2.60 -3.34
N MET A 209 0.22 -2.13 -2.38
CA MET A 209 0.62 -0.72 -2.33
C MET A 209 1.49 -0.32 -3.51
N THR A 210 2.40 -1.21 -3.96
CA THR A 210 3.24 -0.99 -5.14
C THR A 210 2.38 -0.80 -6.38
N GLU A 211 1.38 -1.66 -6.58
CA GLU A 211 0.47 -1.55 -7.71
C GLU A 211 -0.39 -0.29 -7.64
N ILE A 212 -0.95 0.05 -6.48
CA ILE A 212 -1.75 1.28 -6.32
C ILE A 212 -0.95 2.49 -6.80
N PHE A 213 0.30 2.66 -6.33
CA PHE A 213 1.13 3.77 -6.78
C PHE A 213 1.53 3.66 -8.26
N ALA A 214 1.68 2.46 -8.82
CA ALA A 214 2.05 2.29 -10.23
C ALA A 214 0.90 2.62 -11.20
N THR A 215 -0.33 2.20 -10.88
CA THR A 215 -1.45 2.22 -11.84
C THR A 215 -2.55 3.22 -11.51
N HIS A 216 -2.79 3.50 -10.23
CA HIS A 216 -3.99 4.22 -9.76
C HIS A 216 -3.71 5.61 -9.21
N VAL A 217 -2.47 6.10 -9.21
CA VAL A 217 -2.12 7.43 -8.66
C VAL A 217 -1.59 8.35 -9.75
N ASP A 218 -2.03 9.60 -9.71
CA ASP A 218 -1.61 10.65 -10.64
C ASP A 218 -0.44 11.50 -10.11
N ASN A 219 0.15 12.28 -11.02
CA ASN A 219 1.21 13.27 -10.71
C ASN A 219 2.49 12.68 -10.10
N LEU A 220 2.71 11.38 -10.24
CA LEU A 220 3.92 10.73 -9.80
C LEU A 220 5.10 10.96 -10.77
N PRO A 221 6.34 11.03 -10.26
CA PRO A 221 7.52 11.15 -11.10
C PRO A 221 7.75 9.88 -11.93
N LYS A 222 8.42 9.98 -13.08
CA LYS A 222 8.73 8.82 -13.94
C LYS A 222 9.49 7.67 -13.26
N LYS A 223 10.21 7.95 -12.16
CA LYS A 223 10.97 6.96 -11.38
C LYS A 223 10.27 6.61 -10.05
N HIS A 224 8.96 6.83 -9.94
CA HIS A 224 8.21 6.62 -8.70
C HIS A 224 8.30 5.17 -8.21
N GLU A 225 8.25 4.17 -9.09
CA GLU A 225 8.40 2.76 -8.70
C GLU A 225 9.72 2.51 -7.95
N ASN A 226 10.84 3.03 -8.48
CA ASN A 226 12.14 2.91 -7.81
C ASN A 226 12.21 3.68 -6.50
N PHE A 227 11.58 4.85 -6.42
CA PHE A 227 11.51 5.62 -5.18
C PHE A 227 10.66 4.90 -4.14
N PHE A 228 9.53 4.35 -4.55
CA PHE A 228 8.61 3.63 -3.67
C PHE A 228 9.26 2.34 -3.15
N ALA A 229 9.88 1.55 -4.01
CA ALA A 229 10.61 0.34 -3.60
C ALA A 229 11.70 0.65 -2.57
N LYS A 230 12.42 1.77 -2.75
CA LYS A 230 13.39 2.23 -1.75
C LYS A 230 12.70 2.63 -0.43
N SER A 231 11.59 3.35 -0.51
CA SER A 231 10.82 3.75 0.67
C SER A 231 10.26 2.58 1.45
N LEU A 232 9.85 1.48 0.79
CA LEU A 232 9.43 0.26 1.47
C LEU A 232 10.56 -0.33 2.33
N VAL A 233 11.78 -0.42 1.79
CA VAL A 233 12.94 -0.95 2.51
C VAL A 233 13.33 -0.04 3.68
N GLU A 234 13.35 1.28 3.47
CA GLU A 234 13.64 2.25 4.52
C GLU A 234 12.56 2.24 5.62
N GLU A 235 11.29 2.08 5.24
CA GLU A 235 10.18 2.02 6.18
C GLU A 235 10.18 0.73 7.01
N ASP A 236 10.50 -0.43 6.40
CA ASP A 236 10.72 -1.68 7.13
C ASP A 236 11.77 -1.51 8.24
N PHE A 237 12.85 -0.80 7.94
CA PHE A 237 13.89 -0.52 8.91
C PHE A 237 13.42 0.46 10.00
N LYS A 238 12.82 1.60 9.61
CA LYS A 238 12.35 2.64 10.55
C LYS A 238 11.28 2.14 11.50
N SER A 239 10.29 1.42 10.97
CA SER A 239 9.19 0.83 11.74
C SER A 239 9.57 -0.48 12.43
N LYS A 240 10.81 -0.94 12.24
CA LYS A 240 11.37 -2.16 12.83
C LYS A 240 10.50 -3.40 12.56
N ILE A 241 9.95 -3.48 11.35
CA ILE A 241 9.01 -4.55 10.95
C ILE A 241 9.60 -5.95 11.20
N PRO A 242 10.86 -6.25 10.79
CA PRO A 242 11.46 -7.56 11.08
C PRO A 242 11.60 -7.87 12.56
N GLU A 243 11.82 -6.85 13.40
CA GLU A 243 11.91 -7.03 14.85
C GLU A 243 10.53 -7.30 15.44
N LYS A 244 9.50 -6.57 15.01
CA LYS A 244 8.11 -6.80 15.42
C LYS A 244 7.64 -8.21 15.10
N VAL A 245 7.89 -8.68 13.87
CA VAL A 245 7.62 -10.08 13.46
C VAL A 245 8.28 -11.07 14.42
N ARG A 246 9.53 -10.83 14.80
CA ARG A 246 10.25 -11.69 15.77
C ARG A 246 9.64 -11.59 17.18
N CYS A 247 9.26 -10.40 17.61
CA CYS A 247 8.67 -10.14 18.93
C CYS A 247 7.33 -10.83 19.13
N VAL A 248 6.48 -10.92 18.09
CA VAL A 248 5.20 -11.66 18.14
C VAL A 248 5.41 -13.08 18.64
N PHE A 249 6.48 -13.76 18.21
CA PHE A 249 6.78 -15.10 18.71
C PHE A 249 7.50 -15.12 20.07
N HIS A 250 8.49 -14.25 20.28
CA HIS A 250 9.31 -14.32 21.50
C HIS A 250 8.62 -13.81 22.76
N PHE A 251 7.70 -12.86 22.65
CA PHE A 251 7.02 -12.24 23.79
C PHE A 251 5.61 -12.78 24.07
N ALA A 252 5.10 -13.67 23.21
CA ALA A 252 3.89 -14.44 23.53
C ALA A 252 4.08 -15.20 24.86
N ASN A 253 3.05 -15.23 25.71
CA ASN A 253 3.01 -16.15 26.84
C ASN A 253 2.94 -17.57 26.28
N LYS A 254 3.98 -18.38 26.45
CA LYS A 254 4.08 -19.69 25.79
C LYS A 254 3.46 -20.79 26.65
N LEU A 255 2.83 -21.78 26.01
CA LEU A 255 2.09 -22.85 26.69
C LEU A 255 3.01 -23.92 27.29
N ASP A 256 4.21 -24.07 26.74
CA ASP A 256 5.11 -25.17 27.02
C ASP A 256 6.28 -24.77 27.94
N GLU A 257 6.73 -25.72 28.76
CA GLU A 257 7.94 -25.55 29.59
C GLU A 257 9.18 -25.24 28.74
N GLU A 258 9.17 -25.64 27.46
CA GLU A 258 10.23 -25.43 26.48
C GLU A 258 10.14 -24.10 25.72
N ARG A 259 9.05 -23.32 25.87
CA ARG A 259 8.87 -22.00 25.22
C ARG A 259 8.95 -22.03 23.68
N LYS A 260 8.42 -23.05 23.02
CA LYS A 260 8.51 -23.25 21.57
C LYS A 260 7.17 -23.14 20.84
N THR A 261 6.06 -23.08 21.55
CA THR A 261 4.73 -23.17 20.93
C THR A 261 3.68 -22.31 21.62
N TYR A 262 2.71 -21.82 20.84
CA TYR A 262 1.51 -21.17 21.38
C TYR A 262 0.30 -21.37 20.47
N ASN A 263 -0.89 -21.37 21.08
CA ASN A 263 -2.18 -21.54 20.39
C ASN A 263 -2.65 -20.23 19.75
N TRP A 264 -3.79 -20.28 19.05
CA TRP A 264 -4.40 -19.11 18.41
C TRP A 264 -4.57 -17.90 19.34
N GLU A 265 -5.12 -18.10 20.54
CA GLU A 265 -5.41 -16.99 21.47
C GLU A 265 -4.13 -16.23 21.86
N LEU A 266 -3.07 -16.96 22.18
CA LEU A 266 -1.78 -16.40 22.54
C LEU A 266 -1.07 -15.75 21.35
N PHE A 267 -1.21 -16.32 20.15
CA PHE A 267 -0.73 -15.70 18.93
C PHE A 267 -1.42 -14.37 18.66
N GLU A 268 -2.74 -14.34 18.73
CA GLU A 268 -3.56 -13.16 18.48
C GLU A 268 -3.25 -12.05 19.49
N ASP A 269 -3.17 -12.38 20.78
CA ASP A 269 -2.83 -11.43 21.83
C ASP A 269 -1.42 -10.86 21.65
N SER A 270 -0.43 -11.70 21.35
CA SER A 270 0.94 -11.27 21.10
C SER A 270 1.05 -10.43 19.82
N GLN A 271 0.34 -10.81 18.75
CA GLN A 271 0.28 -10.04 17.51
C GLN A 271 -0.29 -8.64 17.76
N LYS A 272 -1.39 -8.54 18.52
CA LYS A 272 -2.01 -7.26 18.88
C LYS A 272 -1.11 -6.40 19.76
N ALA A 273 -0.33 -7.00 20.66
CA ALA A 273 0.58 -6.28 21.55
C ALA A 273 1.83 -5.78 20.82
N GLU A 274 2.48 -6.64 20.04
CA GLU A 274 3.81 -6.36 19.46
C GLU A 274 3.74 -5.80 18.04
N PHE A 275 2.67 -6.09 17.30
CA PHE A 275 2.51 -5.66 15.91
C PHE A 275 1.06 -5.23 15.60
N PRO A 276 0.51 -4.23 16.31
CA PRO A 276 -0.89 -3.83 16.17
C PRO A 276 -1.26 -3.36 14.76
N GLU A 277 -0.33 -2.74 14.02
CA GLU A 277 -0.59 -2.20 12.68
C GLU A 277 -0.57 -3.24 11.55
N LEU A 278 -0.32 -4.53 11.83
CA LEU A 278 -0.25 -5.60 10.82
C LEU A 278 -1.48 -5.63 9.89
N HIS A 279 -2.67 -5.35 10.44
CA HIS A 279 -3.92 -5.34 9.70
C HIS A 279 -3.97 -4.26 8.60
N ASN A 280 -3.24 -3.15 8.78
CA ASN A 280 -3.21 -2.00 7.86
C ASN A 280 -1.78 -1.51 7.60
N MET A 281 -0.93 -2.39 7.09
CA MET A 281 0.41 -2.03 6.60
C MET A 281 0.36 -1.11 5.39
N LEU A 282 -0.76 -1.09 4.64
CA LEU A 282 -0.97 -0.11 3.56
C LEU A 282 -0.80 1.33 4.07
N ALA A 283 -1.38 1.65 5.24
CA ALA A 283 -1.22 2.97 5.87
C ALA A 283 0.22 3.26 6.31
N VAL A 284 0.93 2.26 6.84
CA VAL A 284 2.34 2.38 7.22
C VAL A 284 3.20 2.72 6.00
N TYR A 285 3.04 1.97 4.90
CA TYR A 285 3.84 2.16 3.68
C TYR A 285 3.49 3.45 2.94
N ALA A 286 2.21 3.81 2.84
CA ALA A 286 1.80 5.08 2.24
C ALA A 286 2.35 6.29 3.03
N LYS A 287 2.33 6.20 4.37
CA LYS A 287 2.93 7.21 5.24
C LYS A 287 4.45 7.27 5.06
N GLY A 288 5.14 6.14 5.08
CA GLY A 288 6.59 6.08 4.90
C GLY A 288 7.04 6.68 3.57
N PHE A 289 6.30 6.40 2.49
CA PHE A 289 6.56 7.01 1.19
C PHE A 289 6.33 8.52 1.18
N TYR A 290 5.22 8.99 1.74
CA TYR A 290 4.95 10.42 1.89
C TYR A 290 6.09 11.13 2.64
N ASP A 291 6.48 10.58 3.79
CA ASP A 291 7.51 11.17 4.67
C ASP A 291 8.87 11.23 3.95
N GLU A 292 9.29 10.18 3.21
CA GLU A 292 10.54 10.20 2.44
C GLU A 292 10.51 11.25 1.31
N ARG A 293 9.39 11.35 0.59
CA ARG A 293 9.23 12.33 -0.49
C ARG A 293 9.20 13.75 0.06
N PHE A 294 8.53 13.98 1.18
CA PHE A 294 8.52 15.27 1.87
C PHE A 294 9.94 15.68 2.29
N SER A 295 10.66 14.82 3.01
CA SER A 295 12.06 15.08 3.41
C SER A 295 13.01 15.25 2.22
N PHE A 296 12.72 14.64 1.07
CA PHE A 296 13.48 14.90 -0.15
C PHE A 296 13.29 16.34 -0.65
N TYR A 297 12.06 16.84 -0.68
CA TYR A 297 11.76 18.19 -1.12
C TYR A 297 12.26 19.25 -0.13
N GLU A 298 12.17 18.98 1.17
CA GLU A 298 12.73 19.84 2.22
C GLU A 298 14.24 20.02 2.03
N ARG A 299 15.00 18.92 1.92
CA ARG A 299 16.44 18.95 1.65
C ARG A 299 16.77 19.66 0.33
N LYS A 300 15.92 19.55 -0.68
CA LYS A 300 16.10 20.22 -1.97
C LYS A 300 15.88 21.73 -1.87
N GLN A 301 14.88 22.17 -1.11
CA GLN A 301 14.59 23.58 -0.86
C GLN A 301 15.68 24.21 0.00
N GLU A 302 16.15 23.53 1.04
CA GLU A 302 17.27 23.97 1.87
C GLU A 302 18.55 24.17 1.05
N ARG A 303 18.93 23.18 0.22
CA ARG A 303 20.10 23.31 -0.67
C ARG A 303 19.98 24.48 -1.64
N ARG A 304 18.80 24.74 -2.18
CA ARG A 304 18.55 25.92 -3.03
C ARG A 304 18.71 27.21 -2.24
N SER A 305 18.10 27.29 -1.06
CA SER A 305 18.20 28.44 -0.15
C SER A 305 19.66 28.78 0.17
N THR A 306 20.45 27.78 0.54
CA THR A 306 21.88 27.93 0.83
C THR A 306 22.67 28.40 -0.40
N ARG A 307 22.41 27.87 -1.59
CA ARG A 307 23.04 28.33 -2.84
C ARG A 307 22.70 29.79 -3.16
N TYR A 308 21.44 30.19 -2.99
CA TYR A 308 21.03 31.58 -3.22
C TYR A 308 21.65 32.53 -2.21
N LYS A 309 21.66 32.18 -0.93
CA LYS A 309 22.36 32.97 0.11
C LYS A 309 23.85 33.12 -0.20
N GLY A 310 24.50 32.04 -0.63
CA GLY A 310 25.90 32.07 -1.06
C GLY A 310 26.14 32.97 -2.28
N LEU A 311 25.27 32.90 -3.29
CA LEU A 311 25.38 33.73 -4.50
C LEU A 311 25.12 35.22 -4.21
N LEU A 312 24.15 35.53 -3.36
CA LEU A 312 23.89 36.89 -2.89
C LEU A 312 25.06 37.45 -2.09
N LEU A 313 25.66 36.65 -1.20
CA LEU A 313 26.85 37.02 -0.45
C LEU A 313 28.02 37.33 -1.40
N ALA A 314 28.27 36.46 -2.38
CA ALA A 314 29.33 36.67 -3.38
C ALA A 314 29.09 37.95 -4.21
N ALA A 315 27.85 38.20 -4.62
CA ALA A 315 27.49 39.42 -5.36
C ALA A 315 27.67 40.69 -4.49
N ALA A 316 27.31 40.63 -3.21
CA ALA A 316 27.49 41.73 -2.27
C ALA A 316 28.99 42.04 -2.03
N ILE A 317 29.82 41.01 -1.88
CA ILE A 317 31.29 41.16 -1.78
C ILE A 317 31.84 41.79 -3.06
N GLY A 318 31.47 41.27 -4.23
CA GLY A 318 31.95 41.82 -5.51
C GLY A 318 31.53 43.27 -5.76
N LEU A 319 30.32 43.66 -5.36
CA LEU A 319 29.87 45.07 -5.40
C LEU A 319 30.64 45.93 -4.40
N GLY A 320 30.91 45.42 -3.19
CA GLY A 320 31.73 46.09 -2.19
C GLY A 320 33.15 46.35 -2.69
N ASP A 321 33.80 45.33 -3.24
CA ASP A 321 35.14 45.43 -3.81
C ASP A 321 35.21 46.40 -4.99
N TYR A 322 34.19 46.39 -5.87
CA TYR A 322 34.09 47.32 -6.99
C TYR A 322 33.96 48.78 -6.53
N ILE A 323 33.10 49.05 -5.54
CA ILE A 323 32.95 50.39 -4.97
C ILE A 323 34.25 50.84 -4.30
N ALA A 324 34.89 49.95 -3.52
CA ALA A 324 36.16 50.24 -2.86
C ALA A 324 37.33 50.48 -3.84
N ALA A 325 37.28 49.89 -5.04
CA ALA A 325 38.30 50.11 -6.07
C ALA A 325 38.10 51.41 -6.88
N ILE A 326 36.92 52.04 -6.81
CA ILE A 326 36.58 53.26 -7.56
C ILE A 326 36.72 54.52 -6.71
N ILE A 327 36.61 54.41 -5.39
CA ILE A 327 36.81 55.49 -4.41
C ILE A 327 38.30 55.56 -4.04
#